data_AF-A0ABD7ZH03-F1
#
_entry.id   AF-A0ABD7ZH03-F1
#
_cell.length_a   1.000
_cell.length_b   1.000
_cell.length_c   1.000
_cell.angle_alpha   90.00
_cell.angle_beta   90.00
_cell.angle_gamma   90.00
#
_symmetry.space_group_name_H-M   'P 1'
#
loop_
_entity.id
_entity.type
_entity.pdbx_description
1 polymer ?
#
loop_
_entity_poly.entity_id
_entity_poly.type
_entity_poly.pdbx_seq_one_letter_code
_entity_poly.pdbx_strand_id
1 'polypeptide(L)'
;MKKLTFFLATIFPIAALAVTEQSKDTKQQADEPHIYLSIFDRTQMPSVDLHKKEISRSNKNEKVCWIATGHFRKKVNVTETFKAQAKSQMEFNEAPNGQITSSPNKKTHSITYTAKPLENGKYVTNCWEFGRWDPTGKYVLTVKIGKHEFEKQVFYVTE
;
A
#
# COMPACT_ATOMS: atom_id res chain seq x y z
N MET A 1 16.93 -59.30 -68.89
CA MET A 1 17.37 -57.88 -68.77
C MET A 1 17.35 -57.49 -67.29
N LYS A 2 18.51 -57.08 -66.74
CA LYS A 2 18.77 -56.05 -65.69
C LYS A 2 17.54 -55.59 -64.85
N LYS A 3 17.54 -55.48 -63.51
CA LYS A 3 18.59 -55.12 -62.53
C LYS A 3 18.24 -55.61 -61.10
N LEU A 4 19.29 -55.80 -60.32
CA LEU A 4 19.33 -55.99 -58.86
C LEU A 4 19.23 -54.63 -58.13
N THR A 5 18.52 -54.57 -57.00
CA THR A 5 18.81 -53.57 -55.95
C THR A 5 18.38 -54.06 -54.56
N PHE A 6 19.37 -54.19 -53.67
CA PHE A 6 19.26 -54.26 -52.21
C PHE A 6 19.16 -52.84 -51.62
N PHE A 7 18.82 -52.73 -50.32
CA PHE A 7 19.07 -51.66 -49.30
C PHE A 7 17.79 -51.46 -48.47
N LEU A 8 17.75 -51.22 -47.16
CA LEU A 8 18.69 -51.29 -46.02
C LEU A 8 17.78 -51.08 -44.77
N ALA A 9 18.03 -51.77 -43.66
CA ALA A 9 17.31 -51.55 -42.40
C ALA A 9 17.75 -50.24 -41.73
N THR A 10 16.81 -49.45 -41.21
CA THR A 10 17.10 -48.37 -40.24
C THR A 10 16.02 -48.32 -39.17
N ILE A 11 16.45 -48.68 -37.96
CA ILE A 11 15.73 -48.55 -36.69
C ILE A 11 15.70 -47.06 -36.32
N PHE A 12 14.50 -46.51 -36.07
CA PHE A 12 14.34 -45.15 -35.57
C PHE A 12 14.77 -45.07 -34.09
N PRO A 13 15.66 -44.15 -33.69
CA PRO A 13 15.88 -43.83 -32.29
C PRO A 13 14.75 -42.90 -31.80
N ILE A 14 14.13 -43.25 -30.67
CA ILE A 14 13.25 -42.36 -29.92
C ILE A 14 14.14 -41.28 -29.29
N ALA A 15 14.14 -40.08 -29.85
CA ALA A 15 14.71 -38.92 -29.21
C ALA A 15 13.81 -38.52 -28.03
N ALA A 16 14.28 -38.73 -26.80
CA ALA A 16 13.69 -38.13 -25.62
C ALA A 16 13.86 -36.60 -25.72
N LEU A 17 12.77 -35.88 -25.94
CA LEU A 17 12.74 -34.43 -25.78
C LEU A 17 12.85 -34.12 -24.28
N ALA A 18 14.06 -33.78 -23.84
CA ALA A 18 14.25 -33.11 -22.58
C ALA A 18 13.56 -31.74 -22.66
N VAL A 19 12.39 -31.64 -22.03
CA VAL A 19 11.74 -30.35 -21.76
C VAL A 19 12.64 -29.64 -20.75
N THR A 20 13.51 -28.76 -21.23
CA THR A 20 14.09 -27.74 -20.37
C THR A 20 12.97 -26.78 -20.03
N GLU A 21 12.37 -26.94 -18.85
CA GLU A 21 11.63 -25.86 -18.20
C GLU A 21 12.62 -24.72 -17.97
N GLN A 22 12.69 -23.83 -18.96
CA GLN A 22 13.36 -22.56 -18.82
C GLN A 22 12.47 -21.74 -17.90
N SER A 23 12.69 -21.91 -16.58
CA SER A 23 12.15 -21.03 -15.56
C SER A 23 12.52 -19.63 -15.97
N LYS A 24 11.55 -18.91 -16.52
CA LYS A 24 11.66 -17.49 -16.83
C LYS A 24 11.75 -16.81 -15.49
N ASP A 25 12.99 -16.70 -15.00
CA ASP A 25 13.40 -15.86 -13.89
C ASP A 25 13.16 -14.42 -14.34
N THR A 26 11.87 -14.08 -14.35
CA THR A 26 11.41 -12.71 -14.48
C THR A 26 11.84 -12.14 -13.16
N LYS A 27 13.05 -11.56 -13.11
CA LYS A 27 13.43 -10.64 -12.05
C LYS A 27 12.29 -9.64 -12.01
N GLN A 28 11.41 -9.86 -11.05
CA GLN A 28 10.31 -8.99 -10.72
C GLN A 28 11.01 -7.67 -10.44
N GLN A 29 10.90 -6.75 -11.41
CA GLN A 29 11.32 -5.39 -11.22
C GLN A 29 10.67 -5.00 -9.89
N ALA A 30 11.49 -4.77 -8.87
CA ALA A 30 10.98 -4.52 -7.55
C ALA A 30 10.16 -3.24 -7.68
N ASP A 31 8.83 -3.39 -7.72
CA ASP A 31 7.93 -2.25 -7.85
C ASP A 31 8.34 -1.26 -6.75
N GLU A 32 8.73 -0.07 -7.20
CA GLU A 32 9.12 0.99 -6.29
C GLU A 32 7.96 1.21 -5.33
N PRO A 33 8.20 1.35 -4.02
CA PRO A 33 7.10 1.52 -3.10
C PRO A 33 6.33 2.81 -3.44
N HIS A 34 5.02 2.68 -3.65
CA HIS A 34 4.13 3.80 -3.98
C HIS A 34 3.11 3.99 -2.86
N ILE A 35 2.56 5.20 -2.74
CA ILE A 35 1.47 5.49 -1.81
C ILE A 35 0.36 6.23 -2.53
N TYR A 36 -0.87 5.99 -2.11
CA TYR A 36 -1.97 6.90 -2.41
C TYR A 36 -2.85 7.09 -1.18
N LEU A 37 -3.62 8.17 -1.20
CA LEU A 37 -4.62 8.49 -0.20
C LEU A 37 -5.97 8.71 -0.87
N SER A 38 -7.01 8.09 -0.32
CA SER A 38 -8.40 8.32 -0.72
C SER A 38 -9.37 8.25 0.44
N ILE A 39 -10.61 8.65 0.18
CA ILE A 39 -11.72 8.51 1.12
C ILE A 39 -12.44 7.20 0.84
N PHE A 40 -12.66 6.41 1.88
CA PHE A 40 -13.35 5.13 1.79
C PHE A 40 -14.70 5.20 2.49
N ASP A 41 -15.73 4.60 1.88
CA ASP A 41 -17.02 4.34 2.51
C ASP A 41 -17.00 2.99 3.25
N ARG A 42 -17.36 3.02 4.54
CA ARG A 42 -17.43 1.84 5.43
C ARG A 42 -18.80 1.19 5.51
N THR A 43 -19.80 1.65 4.75
CA THR A 43 -21.16 1.09 4.79
C THR A 43 -21.22 -0.39 4.40
N GLN A 44 -20.20 -0.88 3.69
CA GLN A 44 -20.07 -2.27 3.27
C GLN A 44 -18.65 -2.82 3.51
N MET A 45 -18.51 -4.15 3.45
CA MET A 45 -17.24 -4.85 3.57
C MET A 45 -16.98 -5.69 2.30
N PRO A 46 -15.85 -5.48 1.59
CA PRO A 46 -14.80 -4.50 1.88
C PRO A 46 -15.30 -3.05 1.69
N SER A 47 -14.66 -2.12 2.40
CA SER A 47 -14.91 -0.67 2.23
C SER A 47 -14.66 -0.26 0.78
N VAL A 48 -15.47 0.68 0.28
CA VAL A 48 -15.39 1.14 -1.12
C VAL A 48 -14.50 2.36 -1.20
N ASP A 49 -13.52 2.35 -2.10
CA ASP A 49 -12.74 3.54 -2.44
C ASP A 49 -13.64 4.52 -3.22
N LEU A 50 -13.81 5.74 -2.69
CA LEU A 50 -14.61 6.79 -3.33
C LEU A 50 -13.80 7.64 -4.31
N HIS A 51 -12.50 7.37 -4.46
CA HIS A 51 -11.57 8.05 -5.37
C HIS A 51 -11.57 9.58 -5.23
N LYS A 52 -11.84 10.07 -4.02
CA LYS A 52 -11.84 11.49 -3.69
C LYS A 52 -10.82 11.80 -2.59
N LYS A 53 -10.54 13.09 -2.41
CA LYS A 53 -9.60 13.61 -1.39
C LYS A 53 -10.26 14.62 -0.47
N GLU A 54 -11.60 14.59 -0.39
CA GLU A 54 -12.39 15.46 0.47
C GLU A 54 -13.31 14.60 1.33
N ILE A 55 -13.19 14.74 2.65
CA ILE A 55 -14.02 14.08 3.66
C ILE A 55 -14.90 15.12 4.36
N SER A 56 -16.15 14.75 4.63
CA SER A 56 -17.06 15.53 5.48
C SER A 56 -17.03 14.99 6.90
N ARG A 57 -16.84 15.87 7.89
CA ARG A 57 -16.90 15.48 9.32
C ARG A 57 -18.31 15.09 9.75
N SER A 58 -19.34 15.54 9.04
CA SER A 58 -20.73 15.14 9.23
C SER A 58 -21.00 13.72 8.73
N ASN A 59 -20.26 13.24 7.73
CA ASN A 59 -20.40 11.89 7.23
C ASN A 59 -19.59 10.87 8.06
N LYS A 60 -20.26 10.18 8.99
CA LYS A 60 -19.63 9.17 9.86
C LYS A 60 -19.30 7.84 9.16
N ASN A 61 -19.71 7.69 7.91
CA ASN A 61 -19.41 6.50 7.12
C ASN A 61 -18.10 6.61 6.34
N GLU A 62 -17.50 7.81 6.28
CA GLU A 62 -16.27 8.02 5.54
C GLU A 62 -15.03 7.94 6.43
N LYS A 63 -13.93 7.43 5.87
CA LYS A 63 -12.59 7.47 6.46
C LYS A 63 -11.57 7.93 5.44
N VAL A 64 -10.58 8.69 5.89
CA VAL A 64 -9.39 9.00 5.08
C VAL A 64 -8.41 7.85 5.24
N CYS A 65 -8.14 7.10 4.18
CA CYS A 65 -7.17 6.00 4.22
C CYS A 65 -6.00 6.30 3.30
N TRP A 66 -4.80 5.96 3.75
CA TRP A 66 -3.65 5.86 2.87
C TRP A 66 -3.25 4.40 2.72
N ILE A 67 -2.79 4.05 1.53
CA ILE A 67 -2.37 2.69 1.16
C ILE A 67 -1.01 2.80 0.49
N ALA A 68 -0.02 2.17 1.09
CA ALA A 68 1.32 2.00 0.53
C ALA A 68 1.46 0.61 -0.07
N THR A 69 1.89 0.53 -1.32
CA THR A 69 2.21 -0.72 -2.04
C THR A 69 3.71 -0.92 -2.08
N GLY A 70 4.18 -2.17 -2.03
CA GLY A 70 5.60 -2.48 -2.16
C GLY A 70 5.97 -3.86 -1.61
N HIS A 71 7.21 -4.01 -1.18
CA HIS A 71 7.74 -5.25 -0.60
C HIS A 71 8.17 -5.01 0.85
N PHE A 72 7.22 -5.08 1.79
CA PHE A 72 7.43 -4.78 3.19
C PHE A 72 7.80 -6.03 4.01
N ARG A 73 8.69 -5.85 5.00
CA ARG A 73 9.00 -6.91 5.98
C ARG A 73 7.77 -7.22 6.83
N LYS A 74 7.70 -8.43 7.42
CA LYS A 74 6.57 -8.87 8.28
C LYS A 74 6.13 -7.90 9.39
N LYS A 75 7.02 -6.99 9.81
CA LYS A 75 6.77 -5.94 10.80
C LYS A 75 7.56 -4.70 10.39
N VAL A 76 6.90 -3.55 10.33
CA VAL A 76 7.53 -2.27 9.90
C VAL A 76 7.17 -1.13 10.84
N ASN A 77 8.11 -0.23 11.09
CA ASN A 77 7.82 1.01 11.79
C ASN A 77 7.22 2.01 10.82
N VAL A 78 6.12 2.63 11.22
CA VAL A 78 5.39 3.65 10.47
C VAL A 78 5.44 4.94 11.27
N THR A 79 5.76 6.04 10.59
CA THR A 79 5.58 7.40 11.11
C THR A 79 4.67 8.15 10.16
N GLU A 80 3.52 8.58 10.66
CA GLU A 80 2.57 9.44 9.96
C GLU A 80 2.70 10.85 10.50
N THR A 81 2.95 11.83 9.64
CA THR A 81 3.02 13.25 10.03
C THR A 81 1.91 14.02 9.35
N PHE A 82 0.97 14.50 10.16
CA PHE A 82 -0.12 15.36 9.74
C PHE A 82 0.24 16.81 9.97
N LYS A 83 -0.02 17.65 8.97
CA LYS A 83 0.01 19.10 9.07
C LYS A 83 -1.36 19.67 8.70
N ALA A 84 -2.01 20.31 9.66
CA ALA A 84 -3.27 21.03 9.50
C ALA A 84 -3.03 22.55 9.40
N GLN A 85 -4.00 23.28 8.83
CA GLN A 85 -3.94 24.75 8.77
C GLN A 85 -4.24 25.41 10.13
N ALA A 86 -5.11 24.79 10.92
CA ALA A 86 -5.46 25.22 12.27
C ALA A 86 -4.93 24.26 13.33
N LYS A 87 -5.06 24.65 14.59
CA LYS A 87 -4.68 23.83 15.74
C LYS A 87 -5.61 22.63 15.84
N SER A 88 -5.05 21.42 15.92
CA SER A 88 -5.78 20.16 16.06
C SER A 88 -5.39 19.43 17.34
N GLN A 89 -6.25 18.50 17.74
CA GLN A 89 -5.91 17.41 18.65
C GLN A 89 -5.98 16.12 17.84
N MET A 90 -5.01 15.24 17.99
CA MET A 90 -5.04 13.93 17.36
C MET A 90 -5.04 12.87 18.44
N GLU A 91 -5.91 11.89 18.25
CA GLU A 91 -6.01 10.71 19.11
C GLU A 91 -5.68 9.49 18.26
N PHE A 92 -4.92 8.56 18.83
CA PHE A 92 -4.54 7.33 18.17
C PHE A 92 -4.90 6.17 19.09
N ASN A 93 -5.97 5.46 18.71
CA ASN A 93 -6.62 4.47 19.58
C ASN A 93 -6.23 3.02 19.25
N GLU A 94 -5.35 2.78 18.27
CA GLU A 94 -4.91 1.43 17.89
C GLU A 94 -3.59 1.00 18.57
N ALA A 95 -3.72 0.17 19.62
CA ALA A 95 -2.71 -0.75 20.21
C ALA A 95 -1.37 -0.16 20.74
N PRO A 96 -0.68 -0.82 21.70
CA PRO A 96 -0.15 -0.19 22.92
C PRO A 96 1.11 0.70 22.78
N ASN A 97 1.62 0.91 21.56
CA ASN A 97 2.94 1.54 21.35
C ASN A 97 2.89 2.74 20.37
N GLY A 98 1.70 3.22 20.02
CA GLY A 98 1.57 4.45 19.26
C GLY A 98 2.03 5.64 20.09
N GLN A 99 3.07 6.35 19.64
CA GLN A 99 3.51 7.60 20.24
C GLN A 99 3.06 8.77 19.37
N ILE A 100 2.31 9.70 19.96
CA ILE A 100 1.97 10.98 19.33
C ILE A 100 2.94 12.04 19.85
N THR A 101 3.59 12.73 18.93
CA THR A 101 4.35 13.94 19.22
C THR A 101 3.70 15.11 18.49
N SER A 102 3.64 16.26 19.15
CA SER A 102 2.98 17.45 18.61
C SER A 102 3.93 18.62 18.63
N SER A 103 3.94 19.40 17.55
CA SER A 103 4.58 20.71 17.51
C SER A 103 4.00 21.65 18.59
N PRO A 104 4.77 22.67 19.06
CA PRO A 104 4.29 23.61 20.08
C PRO A 104 2.99 24.33 19.70
N ASN A 105 2.83 24.66 18.41
CA ASN A 105 1.62 25.32 17.89
C ASN A 105 0.47 24.35 17.61
N LYS A 106 0.67 23.03 17.83
CA LYS A 106 -0.33 21.97 17.66
C LYS A 106 -0.97 21.95 16.25
N LYS A 107 -0.21 22.33 15.22
CA LYS A 107 -0.63 22.24 13.81
C LYS A 107 0.02 21.06 13.08
N THR A 108 1.13 20.58 13.60
CA THR A 108 1.81 19.38 13.12
C THR A 108 1.81 18.32 14.22
N HIS A 109 1.39 17.11 13.87
CA HIS A 109 1.39 15.92 14.74
C HIS A 109 2.07 14.77 14.01
N SER A 110 2.94 14.05 14.71
CA SER A 110 3.58 12.85 14.20
C SER A 110 3.21 11.66 15.08
N ILE A 111 2.60 10.64 14.46
CA ILE A 111 2.22 9.39 15.11
C ILE A 111 3.19 8.31 14.65
N THR A 112 3.89 7.68 15.60
CA THR A 112 4.82 6.58 15.31
C THR A 112 4.31 5.30 15.95
N TYR A 113 4.23 4.23 15.17
CA TYR A 113 3.76 2.92 15.61
C TYR A 113 4.38 1.83 14.75
N THR A 114 4.05 0.57 15.08
CA THR A 114 4.48 -0.58 14.29
C THR A 114 3.27 -1.22 13.62
N ALA A 115 3.35 -1.41 12.30
CA ALA A 115 2.34 -2.08 11.50
C ALA A 115 2.79 -3.50 11.08
N LYS A 116 1.80 -4.39 10.89
CA LYS A 116 1.98 -5.67 10.20
C LYS A 116 1.46 -5.50 8.77
N PRO A 117 2.30 -5.59 7.74
CA PRO A 117 1.82 -5.52 6.36
C PRO A 117 0.82 -6.63 6.02
N LEU A 118 -0.08 -6.31 5.10
CA LEU A 118 -1.09 -7.22 4.56
C LEU A 118 -0.57 -7.97 3.33
N GLU A 119 -1.31 -9.01 2.93
CA GLU A 119 -1.05 -9.80 1.71
C GLU A 119 0.43 -10.15 1.50
N ASN A 120 1.05 -10.79 2.51
CA ASN A 120 2.45 -11.22 2.47
C ASN A 120 3.46 -10.07 2.22
N GLY A 121 3.15 -8.86 2.68
CA GLY A 121 4.07 -7.72 2.57
C GLY A 121 3.76 -6.78 1.42
N LYS A 122 2.66 -6.98 0.68
CA LYS A 122 2.29 -6.14 -0.45
C LYS A 122 1.75 -4.77 -0.04
N TYR A 123 1.04 -4.70 1.08
CA TYR A 123 0.36 -3.47 1.50
C TYR A 123 0.66 -3.10 2.95
N VAL A 124 0.77 -1.81 3.21
CA VAL A 124 0.62 -1.22 4.53
C VAL A 124 -0.40 -0.11 4.40
N THR A 125 -1.36 -0.06 5.32
CA THR A 125 -2.45 0.92 5.27
C THR A 125 -2.83 1.34 6.67
N ASN A 126 -3.37 2.56 6.78
CA ASN A 126 -4.09 3.01 7.95
C ASN A 126 -5.21 3.96 7.51
N CYS A 127 -6.22 4.10 8.36
CA CYS A 127 -7.40 4.93 8.12
C CYS A 127 -7.67 5.85 9.31
N TRP A 128 -8.13 7.07 9.02
CA TRP A 128 -8.43 8.10 10.00
C TRP A 128 -9.87 8.58 9.87
N GLU A 129 -10.47 8.85 11.03
CA GLU A 129 -11.77 9.49 11.16
C GLU A 129 -11.57 10.94 11.59
N PHE A 130 -12.46 11.82 11.15
CA PHE A 130 -12.44 13.24 11.51
C PHE A 130 -13.76 13.59 12.21
N GLY A 131 -13.66 13.96 13.48
CA GLY A 131 -14.76 14.35 14.34
C GLY A 131 -15.03 15.85 14.30
N ARG A 132 -16.10 16.28 14.97
CA ARG A 132 -16.56 17.69 14.97
C ARG A 132 -15.52 18.71 15.46
N TRP A 133 -14.50 18.26 16.18
CA TRP A 133 -13.46 19.09 16.77
C TRP A 133 -12.18 19.18 15.92
N ASP A 134 -12.04 18.31 14.92
CA ASP A 134 -10.89 18.34 14.02
C ASP A 134 -11.05 19.51 13.04
N PRO A 135 -10.05 20.40 12.87
CA PRO A 135 -10.16 21.52 11.96
C PRO A 135 -10.67 21.18 10.55
N THR A 136 -11.49 22.06 9.97
CA THR A 136 -11.74 22.03 8.53
C THR A 136 -10.54 22.59 7.77
N GLY A 137 -10.50 22.32 6.47
CA GLY A 137 -9.52 22.86 5.54
C GLY A 137 -8.49 21.83 5.09
N LYS A 138 -7.33 22.34 4.66
CA LYS A 138 -6.29 21.52 4.04
C LYS A 138 -5.47 20.77 5.07
N TYR A 139 -5.27 19.48 4.80
CA TYR A 139 -4.33 18.62 5.50
C TYR A 139 -3.24 18.15 4.54
N VAL A 140 -2.03 18.01 5.08
CA VAL A 140 -0.91 17.36 4.40
C VAL A 140 -0.44 16.20 5.27
N LEU A 141 -0.44 15.01 4.69
CA LEU A 141 0.07 13.79 5.30
C LEU A 141 1.39 13.40 4.64
N THR A 142 2.41 13.17 5.46
CA THR A 142 3.63 12.47 5.05
C THR A 142 3.68 11.14 5.78
N VAL A 143 3.86 10.05 5.03
CA VAL A 143 4.04 8.70 5.61
C VAL A 143 5.48 8.27 5.40
N LYS A 144 6.08 7.71 6.45
CA LYS A 144 7.39 7.07 6.40
C LYS A 144 7.27 5.64 6.90
N ILE A 145 7.75 4.69 6.10
CA ILE A 145 7.80 3.26 6.45
C ILE A 145 9.26 2.82 6.48
N GLY A 146 9.74 2.48 7.68
CA GLY A 146 11.15 2.18 7.92
C GLY A 146 12.04 3.37 7.55
N LYS A 147 12.86 3.22 6.50
CA LYS A 147 13.77 4.27 6.02
C LYS A 147 13.19 5.07 4.85
N HIS A 148 12.12 4.60 4.23
CA HIS A 148 11.54 5.23 3.04
C HIS A 148 10.45 6.22 3.46
N GLU A 149 10.62 7.48 3.05
CA GLU A 149 9.61 8.52 3.19
C GLU A 149 8.91 8.67 1.84
N PHE A 150 7.59 8.56 1.85
CA PHE A 150 6.78 8.67 0.65
C PHE A 150 6.45 10.13 0.31
N GLU A 151 6.01 10.34 -0.92
CA GLU A 151 5.48 11.62 -1.39
C GLU A 151 4.29 12.11 -0.55
N LYS A 152 4.20 13.43 -0.42
CA LYS A 152 3.17 14.09 0.40
C LYS A 152 1.78 13.88 -0.17
N GLN A 153 0.87 13.40 0.67
CA GLN A 153 -0.55 13.26 0.36
C GLN A 153 -1.32 14.49 0.86
N VAL A 154 -2.18 15.06 0.03
CA VAL A 154 -3.00 16.23 0.37
C VAL A 154 -4.46 15.86 0.33
N PHE A 155 -5.23 16.25 1.34
CA PHE A 155 -6.68 16.08 1.40
C PHE A 155 -7.34 17.26 2.13
N TYR A 156 -8.66 17.32 2.06
CA TYR A 156 -9.48 18.38 2.64
C TYR A 156 -10.53 17.81 3.58
N VAL A 157 -10.70 18.48 4.70
CA VAL A 157 -11.74 18.18 5.69
C VAL A 157 -12.79 19.29 5.62
N THR A 158 -14.04 18.89 5.44
CA THR A 158 -15.19 19.79 5.31
C THR A 158 -16.19 19.53 6.43
N GLU A 159 -17.23 20.37 6.50
CA GLU A 159 -18.37 20.14 7.40
C GLU A 159 -19.10 18.84 7.05
#